data_AF-A0A087GBU7-F1
#
_entry.id   AF-A0A087GBU7-F1
#
_cell.length_a   1.000
_cell.length_b   1.000
_cell.length_c   1.000
_cell.angle_alpha   90.00
_cell.angle_beta   90.00
_cell.angle_gamma   90.00
#
_symmetry.space_group_name_H-M   'P 1'
#
loop_
_entity.id
_entity.type
_entity.pdbx_description
1 polymer ?
#
loop_
_entity_poly.entity_id
_entity_poly.type
_entity_poly.pdbx_seq_one_letter_code
_entity_poly.pdbx_strand_id
1 'polypeptide(L)'
;MFFCALLFPAATNSLGDEHVGYQRLDFPSFKLSIVGGRPFSRGGDQLFRTKLLYQRYRVHDMDASVRSICQAAHGTPEDHVAIILAHNGPTGLGSQAEDICGKDWWEEGGDHGDPDLEQALRQLKETTKLSVPLVVFGHMHKELQSGKGNRKMVVQSSDNQTIYLNGAIVPRVKGTKEKSSSGIGENEIPVGTAESESGGGGTTRAFTLVEILDGKIKKVAEIWVQVIGSIAKIVEETTLFEDVT
;
A
#
# COMPACT_ATOMS: atom_id res chain seq x y z
N MET A 1 0.03 -7.24 -3.84
CA MET A 1 -0.05 -6.78 -5.23
C MET A 1 -1.29 -5.92 -5.51
N PHE A 2 -2.38 -5.98 -4.74
CA PHE A 2 -3.60 -5.17 -4.99
C PHE A 2 -3.39 -3.64 -5.03
N PHE A 3 -2.72 -3.04 -4.03
CA PHE A 3 -2.43 -1.58 -4.06
C PHE A 3 -1.46 -1.16 -5.17
N CYS A 4 -0.46 -2.00 -5.45
CA CYS A 4 0.44 -1.79 -6.56
C CYS A 4 -0.27 -2.01 -7.91
N ALA A 5 -1.35 -2.81 -7.97
CA ALA A 5 -2.07 -3.02 -9.19
C ALA A 5 -2.81 -1.73 -9.60
N LEU A 6 -3.63 -1.13 -8.74
CA LEU A 6 -4.37 0.11 -9.07
C LEU A 6 -3.51 1.30 -9.55
N LEU A 7 -2.21 1.31 -9.25
CA LEU A 7 -1.25 2.34 -9.68
C LEU A 7 -0.39 1.93 -10.88
N PHE A 8 -0.39 0.67 -11.30
CA PHE A 8 0.48 0.18 -12.37
C PHE A 8 -0.34 -0.56 -13.42
N PRO A 9 -0.34 -0.12 -14.69
CA PRO A 9 -0.61 -1.08 -15.75
C PRO A 9 0.52 -2.13 -15.69
N ALA A 10 0.19 -3.40 -15.47
CA ALA A 10 1.12 -4.46 -15.83
C ALA A 10 1.46 -4.32 -17.32
N ALA A 11 2.53 -4.97 -17.80
CA ALA A 11 2.88 -5.00 -19.23
C ALA A 11 1.78 -5.60 -20.14
N THR A 12 0.65 -5.99 -19.57
CA THR A 12 -0.63 -6.31 -20.22
C THR A 12 -1.72 -5.49 -19.54
N ASN A 13 -2.77 -5.16 -20.27
CA ASN A 13 -3.91 -4.29 -19.94
C ASN A 13 -4.78 -4.76 -18.73
N SER A 14 -4.18 -5.38 -17.71
CA SER A 14 -4.82 -6.21 -16.69
C SER A 14 -5.72 -5.45 -15.70
N LEU A 15 -5.68 -4.12 -15.70
CA LEU A 15 -6.53 -3.26 -14.85
C LEU A 15 -7.45 -2.36 -15.66
N GLY A 16 -7.34 -2.38 -16.99
CA GLY A 16 -8.17 -1.56 -17.88
C GLY A 16 -8.37 -0.13 -17.39
N ASP A 17 -9.64 0.26 -17.25
CA ASP A 17 -10.10 1.59 -16.86
C ASP A 17 -10.03 1.85 -15.34
N GLU A 18 -9.58 0.89 -14.53
CA GLU A 18 -9.49 0.98 -13.07
C GLU A 18 -8.12 1.49 -12.57
N HIS A 19 -7.20 1.80 -13.49
CA HIS A 19 -5.92 2.41 -13.16
C HIS A 19 -6.13 3.89 -12.74
N VAL A 20 -5.59 4.29 -11.59
CA VAL A 20 -5.81 5.63 -11.03
C VAL A 20 -4.55 6.50 -10.99
N GLY A 21 -3.40 6.06 -11.51
CA GLY A 21 -2.16 6.86 -11.44
C GLY A 21 -2.31 8.22 -12.15
N TYR A 22 -2.23 9.32 -11.39
CA TYR A 22 -2.58 10.67 -11.83
C TYR A 22 -4.00 10.82 -12.42
N GLN A 23 -4.93 9.99 -11.96
CA GLN A 23 -6.33 9.97 -12.36
C GLN A 23 -7.21 9.81 -11.13
N ARG A 24 -8.52 9.95 -11.34
CA ARG A 24 -9.53 9.77 -10.30
C ARG A 24 -10.61 8.81 -10.77
N LEU A 25 -11.10 8.00 -9.84
CA LEU A 25 -12.30 7.19 -10.00
C LEU A 25 -13.32 7.58 -8.93
N ASP A 26 -14.54 7.89 -9.35
CA ASP A 26 -15.63 8.31 -8.46
C ASP A 26 -16.59 7.16 -8.18
N PHE A 27 -17.00 7.03 -6.92
CA PHE A 27 -17.97 6.06 -6.44
C PHE A 27 -19.14 6.79 -5.74
N PRO A 28 -20.11 7.33 -6.51
CA PRO A 28 -21.18 8.17 -5.95
C PRO A 28 -22.03 7.49 -4.88
N SER A 29 -22.29 6.18 -5.01
CA SER A 29 -23.05 5.41 -4.03
C SER A 29 -22.39 5.36 -2.65
N PHE A 30 -21.07 5.59 -2.57
CA PHE A 30 -20.30 5.61 -1.33
C PHE A 30 -19.82 7.01 -0.95
N LYS A 31 -20.16 8.04 -1.74
CA LYS A 31 -19.62 9.39 -1.59
C LYS A 31 -18.09 9.39 -1.43
N LEU A 32 -17.45 8.66 -2.34
CA LEU A 32 -16.04 8.35 -2.26
C LEU A 32 -15.38 8.57 -3.62
N SER A 33 -14.19 9.15 -3.61
CA SER A 33 -13.32 9.25 -4.78
C SER A 33 -11.95 8.66 -4.48
N ILE A 34 -11.41 7.91 -5.43
CA ILE A 34 -10.05 7.37 -5.36
C ILE A 34 -9.18 8.21 -6.29
N VAL A 35 -8.15 8.85 -5.75
CA VAL A 35 -7.20 9.66 -6.52
C VAL A 35 -5.83 8.99 -6.46
N GLY A 36 -5.21 8.70 -7.60
CA GLY A 36 -3.88 8.10 -7.61
C GLY A 36 -2.77 9.13 -7.72
N GLY A 37 -1.74 8.93 -6.90
CA GLY A 37 -0.47 9.63 -6.90
C GLY A 37 0.50 9.11 -7.97
N ARG A 38 1.78 9.39 -7.76
CA ARG A 38 2.85 9.02 -8.70
C ARG A 38 3.01 7.50 -8.83
N PRO A 39 2.79 6.94 -10.03
CA PRO A 39 3.09 5.54 -10.31
C PRO A 39 4.61 5.34 -10.39
N PHE A 40 5.07 4.10 -10.18
CA PHE A 40 6.49 3.73 -10.22
C PHE A 40 7.40 4.48 -9.23
N SER A 41 6.86 5.15 -8.21
CA SER A 41 7.75 5.77 -7.21
C SER A 41 8.64 4.70 -6.57
N ARG A 42 9.85 5.10 -6.21
CA ARG A 42 10.77 4.29 -5.39
C ARG A 42 11.18 5.03 -4.13
N GLY A 43 10.41 6.05 -3.73
CA GLY A 43 10.80 6.98 -2.68
C GLY A 43 11.84 8.01 -3.09
N GLY A 44 11.95 9.03 -2.23
CA GLY A 44 12.92 10.10 -2.34
C GLY A 44 12.60 11.17 -3.39
N ASP A 45 13.55 12.09 -3.54
CA ASP A 45 13.42 13.34 -4.30
C ASP A 45 13.64 13.20 -5.82
N GLN A 46 13.74 11.96 -6.32
CA GLN A 46 13.97 11.69 -7.74
C GLN A 46 12.80 10.96 -8.40
N LEU A 47 12.54 11.32 -9.66
CA LEU A 47 11.66 10.55 -10.53
C LEU A 47 12.31 9.21 -10.93
N PHE A 48 11.55 8.12 -10.84
CA PHE A 48 11.93 6.82 -11.39
C PHE A 48 11.13 6.52 -12.66
N ARG A 49 11.73 5.78 -13.59
CA ARG A 49 11.14 5.48 -14.91
C ARG A 49 10.67 6.73 -15.67
N THR A 50 11.47 7.80 -15.67
CA THR A 50 11.16 9.10 -16.29
C THR A 50 10.62 9.01 -17.73
N LYS A 51 11.21 8.14 -18.57
CA LYS A 51 10.70 7.91 -19.94
C LYS A 51 9.25 7.43 -19.97
N LEU A 52 8.87 6.52 -19.07
CA LEU A 52 7.52 5.98 -18.97
C LEU A 52 6.55 7.01 -18.39
N LEU A 53 6.97 7.73 -17.34
CA LEU A 53 6.21 8.83 -16.75
C LEU A 53 5.87 9.89 -17.80
N TYR A 54 6.87 10.30 -18.58
CA TYR A 54 6.67 11.28 -19.65
C TYR A 54 5.76 10.76 -20.76
N GLN A 55 6.01 9.54 -21.26
CA GLN A 55 5.25 9.00 -22.38
C GLN A 55 3.77 8.78 -22.05
N ARG A 56 3.46 8.32 -20.83
CA ARG A 56 2.09 7.95 -20.43
C ARG A 56 1.34 9.07 -19.71
N TYR A 57 2.04 9.90 -18.93
CA TYR A 57 1.41 10.91 -18.07
C TYR A 57 1.90 12.34 -18.32
N ARG A 58 2.87 12.54 -19.24
CA ARG A 58 3.49 13.85 -19.51
C ARG A 58 4.20 14.49 -18.31
N VAL A 59 4.50 13.70 -17.28
CA VAL A 59 5.26 14.12 -16.10
C VAL A 59 6.76 14.00 -16.37
N HIS A 60 7.48 15.10 -16.20
CA HIS A 60 8.93 15.20 -16.49
C HIS A 60 9.76 15.67 -15.30
N ASP A 61 9.12 16.24 -14.28
CA ASP A 61 9.73 16.67 -13.02
C ASP A 61 8.75 16.51 -11.84
N MET A 62 9.21 16.80 -10.62
CA MET A 62 8.38 16.69 -9.42
C MET A 62 7.22 17.69 -9.43
N ASP A 63 7.43 18.92 -9.90
CA ASP A 63 6.36 19.91 -9.96
C ASP A 63 5.23 19.48 -10.92
N ALA A 64 5.56 18.85 -12.03
CA ALA A 64 4.60 18.24 -12.94
C ALA A 64 3.86 17.08 -12.27
N SER A 65 4.53 16.30 -11.42
CA SER A 65 3.89 15.28 -10.59
C SER A 65 2.89 15.89 -9.63
N VAL A 66 3.30 16.90 -8.83
CA VAL A 66 2.43 17.65 -7.91
C VAL A 66 1.19 18.17 -8.63
N ARG A 67 1.38 18.87 -9.76
CA ARG A 67 0.27 19.38 -10.57
C ARG A 67 -0.66 18.27 -11.03
N SER A 68 -0.13 17.14 -11.46
CA SER A 68 -0.93 16.00 -11.95
C SER A 68 -1.76 15.37 -10.83
N ILE A 69 -1.22 15.26 -9.60
CA ILE A 69 -1.96 14.77 -8.43
C ILE A 69 -3.08 15.75 -8.07
N CYS A 70 -2.77 17.05 -7.97
CA CYS A 70 -3.76 18.08 -7.68
C CYS A 70 -4.85 18.14 -8.75
N GLN A 71 -4.50 18.01 -10.02
CA GLN A 71 -5.44 17.99 -11.14
C GLN A 71 -6.34 16.75 -11.11
N ALA A 72 -5.81 15.58 -10.73
CA ALA A 72 -6.63 14.38 -10.57
C ALA A 72 -7.67 14.53 -9.47
N ALA A 73 -7.29 15.15 -8.35
CA ALA A 73 -8.22 15.48 -7.27
C ALA A 73 -9.22 16.60 -7.63
N HIS A 74 -8.89 17.46 -8.61
CA HIS A 74 -9.74 18.57 -9.02
C HIS A 74 -11.08 18.08 -9.61
N GLY A 75 -12.18 18.68 -9.17
CA GLY A 75 -13.53 18.30 -9.58
C GLY A 75 -14.07 17.05 -8.88
N THR A 76 -13.45 16.63 -7.77
CA THR A 76 -14.06 15.64 -6.87
C THR A 76 -15.40 16.21 -6.39
N PRO A 77 -16.51 15.45 -6.41
CA PRO A 77 -17.80 15.95 -5.95
C PRO A 77 -17.73 16.49 -4.52
N GLU A 78 -18.45 17.58 -4.23
CA GLU A 78 -18.32 18.29 -2.95
C GLU A 78 -18.73 17.45 -1.73
N ASP A 79 -19.62 16.47 -1.91
CA ASP A 79 -20.06 15.58 -0.86
C ASP A 79 -19.22 14.29 -0.75
N HIS A 80 -18.17 14.14 -1.57
CA HIS A 80 -17.25 13.02 -1.50
C HIS A 80 -16.09 13.26 -0.53
N VAL A 81 -15.61 12.18 0.08
CA VAL A 81 -14.24 12.11 0.60
C VAL A 81 -13.30 11.56 -0.47
N ALA A 82 -12.03 11.97 -0.45
CA ALA A 82 -11.00 11.43 -1.33
C ALA A 82 -10.03 10.51 -0.57
N ILE A 83 -9.81 9.30 -1.10
CA ILE A 83 -8.72 8.43 -0.69
C ILE A 83 -7.60 8.57 -1.70
N ILE A 84 -6.40 8.89 -1.22
CA ILE A 84 -5.22 8.96 -2.09
C ILE A 84 -4.54 7.59 -2.11
N LEU A 85 -4.24 7.08 -3.30
CA LEU A 85 -3.42 5.88 -3.48
C LEU A 85 -2.07 6.28 -4.05
N ALA A 86 -0.97 5.89 -3.42
CA ALA A 86 0.38 6.14 -3.94
C ALA A 86 1.26 4.89 -3.86
N HIS A 87 2.35 4.84 -4.61
CA HIS A 87 3.24 3.68 -4.51
C HIS A 87 4.05 3.74 -3.21
N ASN A 88 4.47 4.94 -2.82
CA ASN A 88 5.18 5.23 -1.58
C ASN A 88 4.49 6.37 -0.83
N GLY A 89 4.77 6.52 0.47
CA GLY A 89 4.15 7.56 1.31
C GLY A 89 4.80 8.92 1.14
N PRO A 90 4.22 10.01 1.68
CA PRO A 90 4.79 11.35 1.56
C PRO A 90 6.02 11.52 2.44
N THR A 91 6.90 12.45 2.05
CA THR A 91 7.98 12.93 2.93
C THR A 91 7.41 13.59 4.19
N GLY A 92 8.20 13.63 5.27
CA GLY A 92 7.83 14.14 6.59
C GLY A 92 7.42 13.05 7.57
N LEU A 93 7.43 11.78 7.15
CA LEU A 93 6.99 10.62 7.92
C LEU A 93 8.07 9.54 8.07
N GLY A 94 9.35 9.88 7.88
CA GLY A 94 10.47 8.93 7.87
C GLY A 94 11.67 9.34 8.72
N SER A 95 11.46 9.98 9.88
CA SER A 95 12.57 10.50 10.71
C SER A 95 13.48 9.41 11.28
N GLN A 96 12.91 8.25 11.64
CA GLN A 96 13.59 7.06 12.13
C GLN A 96 13.36 5.87 11.18
N ALA A 97 14.19 4.85 11.25
CA ALA A 97 14.12 3.68 10.35
C ALA A 97 12.77 2.95 10.44
N GLU A 98 12.19 2.87 11.63
CA GLU A 98 10.89 2.24 11.92
C GLU A 98 9.69 3.12 11.60
N ASP A 99 9.88 4.40 11.26
CA ASP A 99 8.77 5.27 10.86
C ASP A 99 8.19 4.80 9.51
N ILE A 100 6.93 5.16 9.22
CA ILE A 100 6.19 4.61 8.07
C ILE A 100 6.87 4.85 6.70
N CYS A 101 7.68 5.91 6.58
CA CYS A 101 8.49 6.24 5.39
C CYS A 101 10.01 6.26 5.66
N GLY A 102 10.49 5.69 6.77
CA GLY A 102 11.89 5.72 7.17
C GLY A 102 12.82 4.80 6.38
N LYS A 103 13.96 5.29 5.93
CA LYS A 103 14.99 4.47 5.28
C LYS A 103 15.67 3.55 6.30
N ASP A 104 15.65 2.25 6.05
CA ASP A 104 16.25 1.24 6.93
C ASP A 104 17.48 0.52 6.33
N TRP A 105 17.86 0.87 5.10
CA TRP A 105 18.92 0.18 4.33
C TRP A 105 20.30 0.83 4.29
N TRP A 106 20.55 1.93 5.02
CA TRP A 106 21.88 2.49 5.25
C TRP A 106 21.98 3.07 6.66
N GLU A 107 23.18 3.20 7.22
CA GLU A 107 23.38 3.69 8.60
C GLU A 107 22.85 5.10 8.83
N GLU A 108 22.97 5.96 7.82
CA GLU A 108 22.47 7.34 7.82
C GLU A 108 20.95 7.45 7.92
N GLY A 109 20.18 6.41 7.58
CA GLY A 109 18.73 6.42 7.65
C GLY A 109 18.09 7.58 6.89
N GLY A 110 17.04 8.17 7.46
CA GLY A 110 16.37 9.37 6.95
C GLY A 110 15.08 9.10 6.19
N ASP A 111 14.45 10.18 5.75
CA ASP A 111 13.12 10.13 5.13
C ASP A 111 13.21 9.63 3.69
N HIS A 112 12.43 8.60 3.38
CA HIS A 112 12.33 8.02 2.05
C HIS A 112 10.97 8.24 1.38
N GLY A 113 10.15 9.14 1.91
CA GLY A 113 8.87 9.52 1.33
C GLY A 113 9.00 10.28 0.01
N ASP A 114 7.85 10.49 -0.62
CA ASP A 114 7.65 11.18 -1.89
C ASP A 114 7.34 12.67 -1.63
N PRO A 115 8.23 13.61 -2.00
CA PRO A 115 8.02 15.04 -1.75
C PRO A 115 6.91 15.64 -2.63
N ASP A 116 6.67 15.07 -3.81
CA ASP A 116 5.56 15.47 -4.68
C ASP A 116 4.20 15.12 -4.07
N LEU A 117 4.09 13.98 -3.38
CA LEU A 117 2.87 13.61 -2.66
C LEU A 117 2.64 14.52 -1.45
N GLU A 118 3.69 14.79 -0.66
CA GLU A 118 3.63 15.74 0.47
C GLU A 118 3.12 17.11 -0.01
N GLN A 119 3.74 17.65 -1.06
CA GLN A 119 3.39 18.96 -1.58
C GLN A 119 1.98 19.00 -2.18
N ALA A 120 1.54 17.95 -2.87
CA ALA A 120 0.18 17.86 -3.40
C ALA A 120 -0.87 17.82 -2.28
N LEU A 121 -0.65 17.02 -1.24
CA LEU A 121 -1.54 16.95 -0.08
C LEU A 121 -1.65 18.32 0.62
N ARG A 122 -0.52 19.00 0.80
CA ARG A 122 -0.49 20.36 1.37
C ARG A 122 -1.29 21.34 0.51
N GLN A 123 -1.07 21.36 -0.81
CA GLN A 123 -1.80 22.24 -1.72
C GLN A 123 -3.31 21.96 -1.72
N LEU A 124 -3.72 20.69 -1.75
CA LEU A 124 -5.13 20.31 -1.69
C LEU A 124 -5.79 20.81 -0.40
N LYS A 125 -5.11 20.65 0.73
CA LYS A 125 -5.59 21.12 2.03
C LYS A 125 -5.69 22.65 2.11
N GLU A 126 -4.74 23.38 1.52
CA GLU A 126 -4.68 24.84 1.58
C GLU A 126 -5.65 25.53 0.60
N THR A 127 -5.91 24.89 -0.55
CA THR A 127 -6.62 25.54 -1.68
C THR A 127 -8.03 25.01 -1.92
N THR A 128 -8.41 23.92 -1.25
CA THR A 128 -9.72 23.27 -1.46
C THR A 128 -10.39 22.91 -0.13
N LYS A 129 -11.67 22.52 -0.19
CA LYS A 129 -12.39 21.93 0.95
C LYS A 129 -12.39 20.39 0.92
N LEU A 130 -11.56 19.79 0.05
CA LEU A 130 -11.55 18.35 -0.15
C LEU A 130 -11.11 17.64 1.12
N SER A 131 -11.96 16.74 1.63
CA SER A 131 -11.60 15.88 2.75
C SER A 131 -10.76 14.71 2.26
N VAL A 132 -9.56 14.55 2.83
CA VAL A 132 -8.65 13.42 2.54
C VAL A 132 -8.44 12.61 3.83
N PRO A 133 -9.40 11.76 4.22
CA PRO A 133 -9.31 11.00 5.48
C PRO A 133 -8.26 9.89 5.45
N LEU A 134 -7.84 9.45 4.25
CA LEU A 134 -6.93 8.31 4.10
C LEU A 134 -5.98 8.49 2.92
N VAL A 135 -4.69 8.26 3.18
CA VAL A 135 -3.64 8.13 2.17
C VAL A 135 -3.07 6.73 2.30
N VAL A 136 -3.28 5.88 1.30
CA VAL A 136 -2.77 4.52 1.28
C VAL A 136 -1.60 4.38 0.32
N PHE A 137 -0.53 3.78 0.80
CA PHE A 137 0.66 3.53 0.00
C PHE A 137 1.31 2.19 0.30
N GLY A 138 2.43 1.92 -0.37
CA GLY A 138 3.23 0.72 -0.16
C GLY A 138 4.72 1.03 -0.20
N HIS A 139 5.46 0.19 -0.95
CA HIS A 139 6.92 0.26 -1.13
C HIS A 139 7.74 -0.07 0.13
N MET A 140 7.53 0.65 1.22
CA MET A 140 8.25 0.49 2.48
C MET A 140 7.78 -0.76 3.21
N HIS A 141 8.52 -1.87 3.12
CA HIS A 141 8.08 -3.15 3.71
C HIS A 141 7.93 -3.07 5.24
N LYS A 142 6.99 -3.87 5.77
CA LYS A 142 6.71 -3.97 7.21
C LYS A 142 7.91 -4.42 8.02
N GLU A 143 8.59 -5.49 7.58
CA GLU A 143 9.80 -5.99 8.26
C GLU A 143 11.00 -5.14 7.85
N LEU A 144 11.74 -4.63 8.84
CA LEU A 144 12.95 -3.85 8.61
C LEU A 144 14.11 -4.76 8.20
N GLN A 145 15.03 -4.21 7.40
CA GLN A 145 16.19 -4.93 6.91
C GLN A 145 17.03 -5.49 8.05
N SER A 146 17.59 -6.68 7.83
CA SER A 146 18.46 -7.38 8.78
C SER A 146 17.77 -7.70 10.12
N GLY A 147 16.45 -7.86 10.14
CA GLY A 147 15.70 -8.30 11.31
C GLY A 147 15.61 -7.26 12.43
N LYS A 148 15.70 -5.97 12.10
CA LYS A 148 15.65 -4.85 13.06
C LYS A 148 14.25 -4.57 13.63
N GLY A 149 13.30 -5.48 13.44
CA GLY A 149 11.92 -5.34 13.91
C GLY A 149 10.97 -4.90 12.80
N ASN A 150 9.89 -4.22 13.19
CA ASN A 150 8.80 -3.84 12.29
C ASN A 150 8.63 -2.33 12.22
N ARG A 151 8.26 -1.87 11.03
CA ARG A 151 7.85 -0.51 10.70
C ARG A 151 6.45 -0.20 11.24
N LYS A 152 6.22 1.06 11.62
CA LYS A 152 4.87 1.60 11.82
C LYS A 152 4.09 1.51 10.51
N MET A 153 2.94 0.86 10.52
CA MET A 153 2.12 0.68 9.31
C MET A 153 0.96 1.68 9.22
N VAL A 154 0.64 2.38 10.31
CA VAL A 154 -0.38 3.42 10.37
C VAL A 154 0.15 4.62 11.15
N VAL A 155 -0.09 5.82 10.65
CA VAL A 155 0.21 7.09 11.32
C VAL A 155 -0.96 8.04 11.12
N GLN A 156 -1.41 8.72 12.18
CA GLN A 156 -2.40 9.79 12.09
C GLN A 156 -1.69 11.14 11.95
N SER A 157 -2.21 12.02 11.09
CA SER A 157 -1.73 13.39 10.95
C SER A 157 -1.90 14.18 12.25
N SER A 158 -1.10 15.23 12.44
CA SER A 158 -1.11 16.05 13.67
C SER A 158 -2.42 16.80 13.92
N ASP A 159 -3.22 17.02 12.88
CA ASP A 159 -4.57 17.62 12.96
C ASP A 159 -5.69 16.58 13.09
N ASN A 160 -5.34 15.29 13.17
CA ASN A 160 -6.25 14.16 13.25
C ASN A 160 -7.21 13.99 12.06
N GLN A 161 -6.95 14.66 10.92
CA GLN A 161 -7.82 14.63 9.74
C GLN A 161 -7.49 13.52 8.75
N THR A 162 -6.24 13.04 8.72
CA THR A 162 -5.76 12.07 7.72
C THR A 162 -5.06 10.90 8.40
N ILE A 163 -5.39 9.69 7.97
CA ILE A 163 -4.66 8.47 8.30
C ILE A 163 -3.73 8.12 7.13
N TYR A 164 -2.45 7.95 7.43
CA TYR A 164 -1.45 7.39 6.52
C TYR A 164 -1.35 5.90 6.76
N LEU A 165 -1.66 5.10 5.74
CA LEU A 165 -1.66 3.65 5.80
C LEU A 165 -0.65 3.08 4.81
N ASN A 166 0.33 2.36 5.33
CA ASN A 166 1.22 1.55 4.54
C ASN A 166 0.68 0.12 4.45
N GLY A 167 0.34 -0.30 3.24
CA GLY A 167 -0.17 -1.64 2.97
C GLY A 167 0.91 -2.67 2.70
N ALA A 168 2.21 -2.36 2.72
CA ALA A 168 3.29 -3.22 2.22
C ALA A 168 3.71 -4.38 3.15
N ILE A 169 2.78 -5.29 3.40
CA ILE A 169 3.05 -6.58 4.03
C ILE A 169 3.57 -7.56 2.98
N VAL A 170 4.76 -8.13 3.18
CA VAL A 170 5.38 -9.10 2.27
C VAL A 170 6.08 -10.20 3.10
N PRO A 171 5.88 -11.50 2.79
CA PRO A 171 4.96 -12.04 1.79
C PRO A 171 3.50 -11.93 2.24
N ARG A 172 2.60 -11.60 1.30
CA ARG A 172 1.14 -11.56 1.56
C ARG A 172 0.49 -12.93 1.60
N VAL A 173 1.13 -13.92 0.99
CA VAL A 173 0.63 -15.29 0.94
C VAL A 173 1.72 -16.17 1.54
N LYS A 174 1.36 -16.92 2.58
CA LYS A 174 2.23 -17.89 3.24
C LYS A 174 1.66 -19.27 2.98
N GLY A 175 2.48 -20.21 2.54
CA GLY A 175 2.09 -21.61 2.45
C GLY A 175 1.96 -22.22 3.84
N THR A 176 0.98 -23.08 4.06
CA THR A 176 0.90 -23.85 5.30
C THR A 176 2.01 -24.90 5.24
N LYS A 177 3.07 -24.77 6.05
CA LYS A 177 4.02 -25.87 6.20
C LYS A 177 3.31 -26.98 6.96
N GLU A 178 3.13 -28.14 6.34
CA GLU A 178 2.79 -29.34 7.09
C GLU A 178 3.88 -29.56 8.12
N LYS A 179 3.52 -29.60 9.42
CA LYS A 179 4.44 -30.06 10.45
C LYS A 179 4.61 -31.56 10.24
N SER A 180 5.51 -31.97 9.36
CA SER A 180 6.03 -33.34 9.36
C SER A 180 6.91 -33.49 10.59
N SER A 181 6.31 -33.95 11.69
CA SER A 181 7.04 -34.54 12.79
C SER A 181 7.69 -35.83 12.32
N SER A 182 9.00 -35.86 12.16
CA SER A 182 9.79 -37.08 12.31
C SER A 182 11.25 -36.71 12.46
N GLY A 183 11.78 -36.95 13.65
CA GLY A 183 13.22 -36.93 13.88
C GLY A 183 13.92 -38.13 13.24
N ILE A 184 15.25 -37.98 13.13
CA ILE A 184 16.31 -38.99 13.05
C ILE A 184 16.33 -39.87 11.80
N GLY A 185 17.47 -39.84 11.09
CA GLY A 185 17.97 -40.97 10.30
C GLY A 185 18.54 -40.59 8.94
N GLU A 186 19.84 -40.79 8.77
CA GLU A 186 20.63 -40.55 7.56
C GLU A 186 20.28 -41.48 6.38
N ASN A 187 20.66 -41.01 5.18
CA ASN A 187 20.95 -41.74 3.93
C ASN A 187 19.88 -42.65 3.31
N GLU A 188 19.37 -42.25 2.14
CA GLU A 188 19.65 -42.90 0.84
C GLU A 188 18.84 -42.23 -0.29
N ILE A 189 19.46 -42.11 -1.47
CA ILE A 189 18.81 -41.66 -2.72
C ILE A 189 17.99 -42.82 -3.30
N PRO A 190 16.79 -42.56 -3.84
CA PRO A 190 16.49 -43.10 -5.17
C PRO A 190 15.83 -42.11 -6.14
N VAL A 191 16.25 -42.28 -7.39
CA VAL A 191 15.68 -41.78 -8.64
C VAL A 191 14.27 -42.37 -8.88
N GLY A 192 13.36 -41.59 -9.47
CA GLY A 192 12.21 -42.16 -10.18
C GLY A 192 10.93 -41.32 -10.12
N THR A 193 10.54 -40.81 -11.27
CA THR A 193 9.29 -40.13 -11.64
C THR A 193 8.02 -40.73 -11.02
N ALA A 194 7.30 -39.92 -10.25
CA ALA A 194 5.85 -39.88 -10.18
C ALA A 194 5.46 -38.48 -9.71
N GLU A 195 4.72 -37.76 -10.53
CA GLU A 195 4.09 -36.48 -10.17
C GLU A 195 3.14 -36.75 -9.00
N SER A 196 3.63 -36.51 -7.79
CA SER A 196 2.83 -36.55 -6.59
C SER A 196 1.98 -35.28 -6.56
N GLU A 197 0.69 -35.46 -6.77
CA GLU A 197 -0.34 -34.51 -6.38
C GLU A 197 -0.23 -34.26 -4.86
N SER A 198 0.67 -33.36 -4.44
CA SER A 198 0.72 -32.84 -3.06
C SER A 198 -0.31 -31.69 -2.88
N GLY A 199 -1.47 -31.85 -3.51
CA GLY A 199 -2.56 -30.88 -3.57
C GLY A 199 -3.44 -30.90 -2.32
N GLY A 200 -2.90 -30.45 -1.19
CA GLY A 200 -3.67 -30.30 0.06
C GLY A 200 -3.27 -29.13 0.95
N GLY A 201 -2.22 -28.38 0.60
CA GLY A 201 -1.70 -27.30 1.43
C GLY A 201 -2.54 -26.02 1.32
N GLY A 202 -3.18 -25.61 2.42
CA GLY A 202 -3.83 -24.30 2.50
C GLY A 202 -2.85 -23.13 2.37
N THR A 203 -3.38 -21.91 2.24
CA THR A 203 -2.58 -20.68 2.29
C THR A 203 -3.11 -19.72 3.34
N THR A 204 -2.24 -18.95 3.97
CA THR A 204 -2.65 -17.81 4.79
C THR A 204 -2.39 -16.52 4.01
N ARG A 205 -3.39 -15.65 3.91
CA ARG A 205 -3.38 -14.45 3.06
C ARG A 205 -3.60 -13.20 3.91
N ALA A 206 -2.74 -12.20 3.75
CA ALA A 206 -2.83 -10.92 4.44
C ALA A 206 -3.74 -9.94 3.71
N PHE A 207 -4.67 -9.36 4.46
CA PHE A 207 -5.56 -8.28 4.07
C PHE A 207 -5.39 -7.10 5.03
N THR A 208 -5.68 -5.90 4.52
CA THR A 208 -5.82 -4.71 5.34
C THR A 208 -7.27 -4.25 5.23
N LEU A 209 -7.98 -4.23 6.35
CA LEU A 209 -9.35 -3.75 6.43
C LEU A 209 -9.33 -2.30 6.90
N VAL A 210 -10.09 -1.45 6.24
CA VAL A 210 -10.34 -0.06 6.65
C VAL A 210 -11.84 0.12 6.76
N GLU A 211 -12.31 0.51 7.94
CA GLU A 211 -13.71 0.82 8.19
C GLU A 211 -13.89 2.33 8.11
N ILE A 212 -14.82 2.76 7.25
CA ILE A 212 -15.11 4.17 7.00
C ILE A 212 -16.59 4.40 7.34
N LEU A 213 -16.86 5.35 8.21
CA LEU A 213 -18.20 5.78 8.59
C LEU A 213 -18.29 7.30 8.49
N ASP A 214 -19.30 7.81 7.79
CA ASP A 214 -19.52 9.25 7.57
C ASP A 214 -18.26 9.99 7.11
N GLY A 215 -17.49 9.37 6.21
CA GLY A 215 -16.27 9.94 5.64
C GLY A 215 -15.06 9.93 6.59
N LYS A 216 -15.16 9.32 7.78
CA LYS A 216 -14.06 9.21 8.75
C LYS A 216 -13.57 7.78 8.87
N ILE A 217 -12.27 7.62 9.08
CA ILE A 217 -11.68 6.31 9.37
C ILE A 217 -11.98 5.93 10.81
N LYS A 218 -12.69 4.81 11.00
CA LYS A 218 -13.06 4.30 12.32
C LYS A 218 -12.14 3.19 12.79
N LYS A 219 -11.67 2.34 11.88
CA LYS A 219 -10.76 1.26 12.22
C LYS A 219 -9.85 0.93 11.05
N VAL A 220 -8.61 0.57 11.36
CA VAL A 220 -7.69 -0.08 10.44
C VAL A 220 -7.18 -1.35 11.10
N ALA A 221 -7.28 -2.48 10.40
CA ALA A 221 -6.81 -3.76 10.90
C ALA A 221 -6.02 -4.54 9.85
N GLU A 222 -4.99 -5.25 10.29
CA GLU A 222 -4.33 -6.31 9.53
C GLU A 222 -5.02 -7.64 9.84
N ILE A 223 -5.48 -8.34 8.80
CA ILE A 223 -6.22 -9.59 8.93
C ILE A 223 -5.50 -10.67 8.13
N TRP A 224 -5.22 -11.81 8.76
CA TRP A 224 -4.74 -13.01 8.09
C TRP A 224 -5.88 -14.01 7.94
N VAL A 225 -6.16 -14.40 6.70
CA VAL A 225 -7.21 -15.35 6.35
C VAL A 225 -6.57 -16.63 5.86
N GLN A 226 -6.84 -17.75 6.55
CA GLN A 226 -6.49 -19.08 6.08
C GLN A 226 -7.52 -19.55 5.05
N VAL A 227 -7.03 -20.04 3.92
CA VAL A 227 -7.82 -20.57 2.81
C VAL A 227 -7.40 -22.02 2.57
N ILE A 228 -8.32 -22.96 2.76
CA ILE A 228 -8.16 -24.39 2.51
C ILE A 228 -9.34 -24.85 1.66
N GLY A 229 -9.07 -25.24 0.40
CA GLY A 229 -10.15 -25.50 -0.57
C GLY A 229 -11.06 -24.29 -0.72
N SER A 230 -12.37 -24.49 -0.50
CA SER A 230 -13.40 -23.42 -0.52
C SER A 230 -13.62 -22.73 0.83
N ILE A 231 -12.93 -23.16 1.90
CA ILE A 231 -13.11 -22.63 3.24
C ILE A 231 -12.13 -21.47 3.45
N ALA A 232 -12.65 -20.31 3.87
CA ALA A 232 -11.88 -19.16 4.30
C ALA A 232 -12.19 -18.84 5.77
N LYS A 233 -11.16 -18.70 6.60
CA LYS A 233 -11.29 -18.39 8.03
C LYS A 233 -10.28 -17.33 8.45
N ILE A 234 -10.71 -16.31 9.19
CA ILE A 234 -9.81 -15.37 9.86
C ILE A 234 -9.05 -16.13 10.95
N VAL A 235 -7.73 -16.11 10.89
CA VAL A 235 -6.84 -16.78 11.85
C VAL A 235 -6.06 -15.81 12.73
N GLU A 236 -5.93 -14.56 12.29
CA GLU A 236 -5.29 -13.49 13.05
C GLU A 236 -5.91 -12.16 12.63
N GLU A 237 -6.17 -11.30 13.61
CA GLU A 237 -6.59 -9.91 13.40
C GLU A 237 -5.81 -9.04 14.37
N THR A 238 -5.16 -8.00 13.83
CA THR A 238 -4.44 -7.00 14.61
C THR A 238 -4.99 -5.62 14.25
N THR A 239 -5.64 -4.98 15.22
CA THR A 239 -6.07 -3.58 15.09
C THR A 239 -4.82 -2.68 15.10
N LEU A 240 -4.65 -1.90 14.03
CA LEU A 240 -3.55 -0.94 13.86
C LEU A 240 -3.98 0.48 14.23
N PHE A 241 -5.27 0.79 14.10
CA PHE A 241 -5.89 2.06 14.47
C PHE A 241 -7.36 1.83 14.79
N GLU A 242 -7.86 2.52 15.82
CA GLU A 242 -9.28 2.54 16.19
C GLU A 242 -9.62 3.92 16.73
N ASP A 243 -10.65 4.53 16.16
CA ASP A 243 -11.18 5.81 16.63
C ASP A 243 -12.09 5.54 17.84
N VAL A 244 -11.65 5.98 19.02
CA VAL A 244 -12.37 5.78 20.29
C VAL A 244 -13.42 6.88 20.52
N THR A 245 -13.70 7.72 19.50
CA THR A 245 -14.64 8.85 19.56
C THR A 245 -15.95 8.64 18.79
#